data_AF-A0A8S4R125-F1
#
_entry.id   AF-A0A8S4R125-F1
#
_cell.length_a   1.000
_cell.length_b   1.000
_cell.length_c   1.000
_cell.angle_alpha   90.00
_cell.angle_beta   90.00
_cell.angle_gamma   90.00
#
_symmetry.space_group_name_H-M   'P 1'
#
loop_
_entity.id
_entity.type
_entity.pdbx_description
1 polymer ?
#
loop_
_entity_poly.entity_id
_entity_poly.type
_entity_poly.pdbx_seq_one_letter_code
_entity_poly.pdbx_strand_id
1 'polypeptide(L)'
;MLCCPPLLGYKKDANFDKETYICMLDWGSTSAYTATLAILVLGPSVISIVYNYYYIFLMKRKLHSGVPIHDKEYATALAENLSNPSHCMSFVLILTFWLSWAPYAIVRLYECIIQQELKVPMLHFSVVWMGILNSFWKFVILLTLSPQFRLAVRILCLTFCCRSNARLQAELIGLDSDD
;
A
#
# COMPACT_ATOMS: atom_id res chain seq x y z
N MET A 1 9.47 -11.09 9.41
CA MET A 1 10.52 -11.17 10.45
C MET A 1 10.42 -10.07 11.51
N LEU A 2 9.80 -8.90 11.26
CA LEU A 2 9.70 -7.81 12.27
C LEU A 2 8.56 -7.96 13.30
N CYS A 3 7.54 -8.78 13.06
CA CYS A 3 6.38 -8.95 13.96
C CYS A 3 6.53 -10.08 15.01
N CYS A 4 7.67 -10.75 15.05
CA CYS A 4 7.93 -11.88 15.97
C CYS A 4 8.33 -11.51 17.42
N PRO A 5 8.84 -10.31 17.76
CA PRO A 5 9.27 -10.01 19.14
C PRO A 5 8.17 -10.17 20.21
N PRO A 6 6.89 -9.81 19.95
CA PRO A 6 5.80 -10.09 20.88
C PRO A 6 5.47 -11.59 21.04
N LEU A 7 5.70 -12.40 20.00
CA LEU A 7 5.44 -13.86 20.05
C LEU A 7 6.51 -14.63 20.84
N LEU A 8 7.73 -14.11 20.94
CA LEU A 8 8.87 -14.76 21.60
C LEU A 8 8.95 -14.44 23.11
N GLY A 9 7.86 -13.96 23.71
CA GLY A 9 7.72 -13.88 25.17
C GLY A 9 8.30 -12.62 25.81
N TYR A 10 8.61 -11.57 25.05
CA TYR A 10 9.21 -10.35 25.61
C TYR A 10 8.24 -9.50 26.45
N LYS A 11 6.91 -9.72 26.36
CA LYS A 11 5.85 -9.28 27.28
C LYS A 11 4.50 -9.89 26.85
N LYS A 12 3.59 -10.13 27.80
CA LYS A 12 2.37 -10.94 27.65
C LYS A 12 1.13 -10.09 27.37
N ASP A 13 1.23 -9.08 26.50
CA ASP A 13 0.27 -7.96 26.55
C ASP A 13 -0.52 -7.76 25.23
N ALA A 14 -0.99 -8.86 24.62
CA ALA A 14 -2.09 -8.76 23.66
C ALA A 14 -3.39 -8.62 24.45
N ASN A 15 -3.77 -7.37 24.75
CA ASN A 15 -4.99 -7.07 25.47
C ASN A 15 -6.15 -6.91 24.48
N PHE A 16 -7.31 -7.45 24.86
CA PHE A 16 -8.53 -7.20 24.12
C PHE A 16 -8.97 -5.76 24.38
N ASP A 17 -8.86 -4.91 23.37
CA ASP A 17 -9.32 -3.54 23.45
C ASP A 17 -10.85 -3.53 23.27
N LYS A 18 -11.55 -3.14 24.34
CA LYS A 18 -13.01 -3.09 24.40
C LYS A 18 -13.59 -1.96 23.55
N GLU A 19 -12.80 -0.93 23.24
CA GLU A 19 -13.29 0.20 22.45
C GLU A 19 -13.23 -0.09 20.95
N THR A 20 -12.19 -0.81 20.51
CA THR A 20 -11.99 -1.15 19.09
C THR A 20 -12.47 -2.57 18.72
N TYR A 21 -12.85 -3.38 19.71
CA TYR A 21 -13.29 -4.79 19.59
C TYR A 21 -12.26 -5.71 18.92
N ILE A 22 -10.98 -5.41 19.08
CA ILE A 22 -9.88 -6.19 18.53
C ILE A 22 -8.82 -6.48 19.59
N CYS A 23 -8.16 -7.63 19.47
CA CYS A 23 -6.94 -7.89 20.23
C CYS A 23 -5.80 -7.07 19.62
N MET A 24 -5.32 -6.07 20.34
CA MET A 24 -4.20 -5.25 19.91
C MET A 24 -3.08 -5.31 20.94
N LEU A 25 -1.85 -5.14 20.47
CA LEU A 25 -0.71 -4.96 21.35
C LEU A 25 -0.86 -3.62 22.07
N ASP A 26 -0.67 -3.58 23.38
CA ASP A 26 -0.69 -2.33 24.13
C ASP A 26 0.56 -1.48 23.80
N TRP A 27 0.35 -0.35 23.12
CA TRP A 27 1.41 0.57 22.69
C TRP A 27 2.11 1.23 23.87
N GLY A 28 1.42 1.40 25.01
CA GLY A 28 2.02 1.96 26.23
C GLY A 28 3.04 1.00 26.85
N SER A 29 2.73 -0.30 26.88
CA SER A 29 3.61 -1.35 27.40
C SER A 29 4.86 -1.58 26.54
N THR A 30 4.74 -1.41 25.21
CA THR A 30 5.80 -1.65 24.23
C THR A 30 6.28 -0.39 23.50
N SER A 31 6.20 0.78 24.14
CA SER A 31 6.47 2.08 23.52
C SER A 31 7.83 2.17 22.81
N ALA A 32 8.90 1.65 23.43
CA ALA A 32 10.25 1.62 22.85
C ALA A 32 10.34 0.75 21.57
N TYR A 33 9.64 -0.38 21.53
CA TYR A 33 9.59 -1.25 20.36
C TYR A 33 8.81 -0.60 19.20
N THR A 34 7.66 -0.01 19.49
CA THR A 34 6.88 0.73 18.48
C THR A 34 7.64 1.95 17.95
N ALA A 35 8.36 2.68 18.81
CA ALA A 35 9.14 3.84 18.41
C ALA A 35 10.32 3.46 17.49
N THR A 36 11.07 2.40 17.84
CA THR A 36 12.18 1.92 17.01
C THR A 36 11.70 1.41 15.65
N LEU A 37 10.58 0.68 15.60
CA LEU A 37 9.98 0.23 14.35
C LEU A 37 9.51 1.41 13.49
N ALA A 38 8.91 2.44 14.09
CA ALA A 38 8.51 3.64 13.38
C ALA A 38 9.72 4.38 12.77
N ILE A 39 10.78 4.59 13.54
CA ILE A 39 11.95 5.36 13.07
C ILE A 39 12.78 4.58 12.06
N LEU A 40 13.05 3.29 12.31
CA LEU A 40 13.98 2.50 11.49
C LEU A 40 13.32 1.86 10.28
N VAL A 41 12.01 1.63 10.29
CA VAL A 41 11.31 0.94 9.20
C VAL A 41 10.37 1.89 8.49
N LEU A 42 9.44 2.52 9.20
CA LEU A 42 8.45 3.40 8.56
C LEU A 42 9.09 4.67 8.00
N GLY A 43 10.00 5.30 8.75
CA GLY A 43 10.70 6.52 8.33
C GLY A 43 11.42 6.38 6.97
N PRO A 44 12.38 5.45 6.83
CA PRO A 44 13.08 5.22 5.56
C PRO A 44 12.14 4.84 4.42
N SER A 45 11.09 4.07 4.72
CA SER A 45 10.09 3.68 3.72
C SER A 45 9.35 4.90 3.16
N VAL A 46 8.88 5.82 4.02
CA VAL A 46 8.23 7.07 3.60
C VAL A 46 9.17 7.90 2.75
N ILE A 47 10.40 8.12 3.23
CA ILE A 47 11.39 8.96 2.53
C ILE A 47 11.69 8.38 1.15
N SER A 48 11.91 7.07 1.05
CA SER A 48 12.17 6.40 -0.22
C SER A 48 11.00 6.56 -1.19
N ILE A 49 9.76 6.35 -0.72
CA ILE A 49 8.55 6.54 -1.52
C ILE A 49 8.47 7.97 -2.05
N VAL A 50 8.58 8.97 -1.17
CA VAL A 50 8.47 10.39 -1.55
C VAL A 50 9.54 10.75 -2.57
N TYR A 51 10.79 10.38 -2.32
CA TYR A 51 11.91 10.67 -3.22
C TYR A 51 11.72 10.01 -4.60
N ASN A 52 11.37 8.72 -4.63
CA ASN A 52 11.20 7.97 -5.88
C ASN A 52 10.04 8.53 -6.71
N TYR A 53 8.87 8.74 -6.12
CA TYR A 53 7.73 9.27 -6.88
C TYR A 53 7.92 10.73 -7.28
N TYR A 54 8.55 11.55 -6.43
CA TYR A 54 8.91 12.92 -6.82
C TYR A 54 9.81 12.92 -8.06
N TYR A 55 10.86 12.08 -8.08
CA TYR A 55 11.73 11.93 -9.23
C TYR A 55 10.98 11.45 -10.49
N ILE A 56 10.13 10.43 -10.35
CA ILE A 56 9.28 9.90 -11.43
C ILE A 56 8.40 11.01 -12.04
N PHE A 57 7.69 11.76 -11.21
CA PHE A 57 6.80 12.83 -11.69
C PHE A 57 7.57 14.00 -12.31
N LEU A 58 8.71 14.39 -11.72
CA LEU A 58 9.60 15.39 -12.31
C LEU A 58 10.09 14.97 -13.68
N MET A 59 10.53 13.72 -13.81
CA MET A 59 11.07 13.21 -15.06
C MET A 59 9.99 13.07 -16.13
N LYS A 60 8.79 12.59 -15.75
CA LYS A 60 7.62 12.57 -16.63
C LYS A 60 7.25 13.97 -17.13
N ARG A 61 7.27 14.98 -16.25
CA ARG A 61 7.04 16.38 -16.63
C ARG A 61 8.12 16.89 -17.58
N LYS A 62 9.40 16.62 -17.29
CA LYS A 62 10.53 17.04 -18.12
C LYS A 62 10.47 16.43 -19.53
N LEU A 63 10.08 15.16 -19.62
CA LEU A 63 9.86 14.45 -20.88
C LEU A 63 8.69 15.05 -21.68
N HIS A 64 7.56 15.32 -21.03
CA HIS A 64 6.40 15.94 -21.69
C HIS A 64 6.66 17.40 -22.10
N SER A 65 7.53 18.12 -21.38
CA SER A 65 7.95 19.48 -21.75
C SER A 65 8.97 19.53 -22.89
N GLY A 66 9.40 18.39 -23.44
CA GLY A 66 10.30 18.33 -24.60
C GLY A 66 11.69 18.89 -24.33
N VAL A 67 12.12 18.97 -23.06
CA VAL A 67 13.46 19.44 -22.70
C VAL A 67 14.48 18.44 -23.27
N PRO A 68 15.50 18.88 -24.03
CA PRO A 68 16.48 17.98 -24.61
C PRO A 68 17.22 17.24 -23.49
N ILE A 69 16.92 15.95 -23.37
CA ILE A 69 17.72 15.02 -22.58
C ILE A 69 18.94 14.70 -23.46
N HIS A 70 20.13 14.86 -22.89
CA HIS A 70 21.40 14.85 -23.64
C HIS A 70 21.61 13.54 -24.42
N ASP A 71 21.08 12.42 -23.89
CA ASP A 71 21.15 11.09 -24.49
C ASP A 71 19.77 10.62 -24.98
N LYS A 72 19.65 10.41 -26.30
CA LYS A 72 18.40 9.94 -26.94
C LYS A 72 18.03 8.51 -26.53
N GLU A 73 19.02 7.65 -26.34
CA GLU A 73 18.80 6.26 -25.89
C GLU A 73 18.28 6.23 -24.44
N TYR A 74 18.89 7.01 -23.55
CA TYR A 74 18.42 7.17 -22.17
C TYR A 74 17.00 7.75 -22.11
N ALA A 75 16.70 8.76 -22.94
CA ALA A 75 15.38 9.36 -23.00
C ALA A 75 14.30 8.37 -23.47
N THR A 76 14.64 7.50 -24.43
CA THR A 76 13.71 6.49 -24.97
C THR A 76 13.46 5.38 -23.96
N ALA A 77 14.51 4.82 -23.36
CA ALA A 77 14.38 3.80 -22.31
C ALA A 77 13.61 4.33 -21.09
N LEU A 78 13.81 5.59 -20.73
CA LEU A 78 13.10 6.24 -19.64
C LEU A 78 11.63 6.51 -19.97
N ALA A 79 11.34 6.93 -21.20
CA ALA A 79 9.97 7.13 -21.68
C ALA A 79 9.17 5.83 -21.69
N GLU A 80 9.79 4.74 -22.16
CA GLU A 80 9.20 3.41 -22.17
C GLU A 80 8.90 2.92 -20.75
N ASN A 81 9.87 3.01 -19.83
CA ASN A 81 9.65 2.67 -18.43
C ASN A 81 8.54 3.52 -17.78
N LEU A 82 8.56 4.84 -17.98
CA LEU A 82 7.54 5.76 -17.43
C LEU A 82 6.15 5.59 -18.06
N SER A 83 6.06 5.03 -19.27
CA SER A 83 4.79 4.73 -19.93
C SER A 83 4.06 3.56 -19.28
N ASN A 84 4.78 2.75 -18.48
CA ASN A 84 4.21 1.58 -17.83
C ASN A 84 3.09 1.99 -16.85
N PRO A 85 1.84 1.53 -17.07
CA PRO A 85 0.70 1.89 -16.22
C PRO A 85 0.84 1.39 -14.77
N SER A 86 1.75 0.45 -14.51
CA SER A 86 2.06 -0.06 -13.18
C SER A 86 2.57 1.00 -12.21
N HIS A 87 3.26 2.04 -12.69
CA HIS A 87 3.74 3.13 -11.84
C HIS A 87 2.58 3.96 -11.26
N CYS A 88 1.57 4.25 -12.08
CA CYS A 88 0.38 4.96 -11.64
C CYS A 88 -0.43 4.12 -10.64
N MET A 89 -0.61 2.84 -10.94
CA MET A 89 -1.30 1.90 -10.05
C MET A 89 -0.58 1.79 -8.70
N SER A 90 0.74 1.62 -8.70
CA SER A 90 1.56 1.53 -7.49
C SER A 90 1.49 2.82 -6.67
N PHE A 91 1.49 3.99 -7.33
CA PHE A 91 1.31 5.28 -6.67
C PHE A 91 -0.06 5.38 -5.97
N VAL A 92 -1.14 5.01 -6.65
CA VAL A 92 -2.50 5.03 -6.10
C VAL A 92 -2.64 4.08 -4.91
N LEU A 93 -2.04 2.88 -4.99
CA LEU A 93 -2.02 1.93 -3.87
C LEU A 93 -1.32 2.51 -2.64
N ILE A 94 -0.18 3.14 -2.84
CA ILE A 94 0.59 3.76 -1.75
C ILE A 94 -0.16 4.95 -1.16
N LEU A 95 -0.72 5.83 -2.00
CA LEU A 95 -1.52 6.96 -1.56
C LEU A 95 -2.71 6.50 -0.71
N THR A 96 -3.42 5.47 -1.17
CA THR A 96 -4.59 4.93 -0.47
C THR A 96 -4.21 4.27 0.86
N PHE A 97 -3.06 3.60 0.90
CA PHE A 97 -2.50 3.07 2.15
C PHE A 97 -2.25 4.19 3.16
N TRP A 98 -1.57 5.26 2.74
CA TRP A 98 -1.30 6.40 3.62
C TRP A 98 -2.58 7.12 4.03
N LEU A 99 -3.54 7.35 3.14
CA LEU A 99 -4.82 7.98 3.49
C LEU A 99 -5.65 7.15 4.48
N SER A 100 -5.56 5.82 4.39
CA SER A 100 -6.30 4.92 5.30
C SER A 100 -5.64 4.82 6.68
N TRP A 101 -4.30 4.81 6.74
CA TRP A 101 -3.55 4.61 7.98
C TRP A 101 -3.08 5.91 8.67
N ALA A 102 -2.99 7.02 7.94
CA ALA A 102 -2.58 8.31 8.49
C ALA A 102 -3.49 8.81 9.63
N PRO A 103 -4.84 8.71 9.56
CA PRO A 103 -5.69 9.14 10.66
C PRO A 103 -5.35 8.42 11.97
N TYR A 104 -5.15 7.10 11.90
CA TYR A 104 -4.74 6.30 13.07
C TYR A 104 -3.35 6.69 13.57
N ALA A 105 -2.38 6.83 12.66
CA ALA A 105 -1.02 7.24 13.01
C ALA A 105 -0.98 8.64 13.66
N ILE A 106 -1.74 9.59 13.15
CA ILE A 106 -1.83 10.96 13.67
C ILE A 106 -2.44 10.96 15.07
N VAL A 107 -3.56 10.27 15.28
CA VAL A 107 -4.19 10.15 16.61
C VAL A 107 -3.21 9.57 17.62
N ARG A 108 -2.52 8.48 17.27
CA ARG A 108 -1.51 7.87 18.15
C ARG A 108 -0.31 8.78 18.43
N LEU A 109 0.20 9.49 17.42
CA LEU A 109 1.29 10.45 17.61
C LEU A 109 0.87 11.61 18.53
N TYR A 110 -0.36 12.10 18.36
CA TYR A 110 -0.92 13.15 19.20
C TYR A 110 -1.00 12.72 20.67
N GLU A 111 -1.55 11.52 20.93
CA GLU A 111 -1.62 10.94 22.28
C GLU A 111 -0.22 10.74 22.89
N CYS A 112 0.76 10.30 22.10
CA CYS A 112 2.14 10.15 22.56
C CYS A 112 2.79 11.48 22.95
N ILE A 113 2.56 12.57 22.18
CA ILE A 113 3.20 13.87 22.42
C ILE A 113 2.55 14.60 23.61
N ILE A 114 1.23 14.55 23.71
CA ILE A 114 0.46 15.33 24.69
C ILE A 114 0.25 14.54 26.00
N GLN A 115 0.49 13.23 25.98
CA GLN A 115 0.24 12.33 27.11
C GLN A 115 -1.20 12.41 27.64
N GLN A 116 -2.15 12.82 26.80
CA GLN A 116 -3.57 12.76 27.07
C GLN A 116 -4.24 11.87 26.05
N GLU A 117 -5.00 10.89 26.54
CA GLU A 117 -5.82 10.04 25.70
C GLU A 117 -7.08 10.78 25.28
N LEU A 118 -7.37 10.75 23.98
CA LEU A 118 -8.62 11.27 23.46
C LEU A 118 -9.73 10.31 23.88
N LYS A 119 -10.52 10.69 24.89
CA LYS A 119 -11.66 9.91 25.43
C LYS A 119 -12.89 9.91 24.49
N VAL A 120 -12.66 9.68 23.20
CA VAL A 120 -13.71 9.60 22.18
C VAL A 120 -13.64 8.19 21.57
N PRO A 121 -14.30 7.18 22.18
CA PRO A 121 -14.19 5.77 21.76
C PRO A 121 -14.55 5.55 20.28
N MET A 122 -15.54 6.30 19.77
CA MET A 122 -15.96 6.24 18.37
C MET A 122 -14.87 6.70 17.40
N LEU A 123 -13.99 7.62 17.82
CA LEU A 123 -12.88 8.10 17.00
C LEU A 123 -11.87 6.96 16.82
N HIS A 124 -11.42 6.35 17.93
CA HIS A 124 -10.47 5.23 17.95
C HIS A 124 -10.95 4.05 17.12
N PHE A 125 -12.22 3.65 17.32
CA PHE A 125 -12.85 2.62 16.51
C PHE A 125 -12.79 2.98 15.01
N SER A 126 -13.27 4.16 14.64
CA SER A 126 -13.37 4.54 13.23
C SER A 126 -12.01 4.60 12.52
N VAL A 127 -10.98 5.17 13.15
CA VAL A 127 -9.65 5.31 12.53
C VAL A 127 -8.94 3.97 12.35
N VAL A 128 -9.11 3.04 13.30
CA VAL A 128 -8.54 1.69 13.20
C VAL A 128 -9.23 0.90 12.10
N TRP A 129 -10.56 0.90 12.08
CA TRP A 129 -11.32 0.16 11.08
C TRP A 129 -11.14 0.74 9.67
N MET A 130 -10.95 2.05 9.54
CA MET A 130 -10.55 2.68 8.28
C MET A 130 -9.19 2.15 7.77
N GLY A 131 -8.21 2.00 8.66
CA GLY A 131 -6.93 1.37 8.34
C GLY A 131 -7.08 -0.09 7.88
N ILE A 132 -7.93 -0.88 8.54
CA ILE A 132 -8.22 -2.27 8.17
C ILE A 132 -8.89 -2.36 6.79
N LEU A 133 -9.83 -1.44 6.50
CA LEU A 133 -10.51 -1.34 5.20
C LEU A 133 -9.59 -1.04 4.01
N ASN A 134 -8.32 -0.67 4.24
CA ASN A 134 -7.32 -0.53 3.18
C ASN A 134 -7.23 -1.77 2.26
N SER A 135 -7.37 -2.98 2.81
CA SER A 135 -7.34 -4.21 2.00
C SER A 135 -8.49 -4.30 1.00
N PHE A 136 -9.66 -3.76 1.35
CA PHE A 136 -10.79 -3.66 0.43
C PHE A 136 -10.49 -2.68 -0.71
N TRP A 137 -9.90 -1.53 -0.40
CA TRP A 137 -9.52 -0.54 -1.42
C TRP A 137 -8.50 -1.09 -2.42
N LYS A 138 -7.56 -1.95 -1.98
CA LYS A 138 -6.61 -2.61 -2.89
C LYS A 138 -7.33 -3.40 -3.99
N PHE A 139 -8.40 -4.12 -3.64
CA PHE A 139 -9.19 -4.87 -4.61
C PHE A 139 -9.87 -3.95 -5.63
N VAL A 140 -10.48 -2.86 -5.16
CA VAL A 140 -11.10 -1.85 -6.04
C VAL A 140 -10.08 -1.20 -6.97
N ILE A 141 -8.90 -0.85 -6.46
CA ILE A 141 -7.80 -0.27 -7.24
C ILE A 141 -7.30 -1.28 -8.28
N LEU A 142 -7.10 -2.55 -7.91
CA LEU A 142 -6.69 -3.60 -8.84
C LEU A 142 -7.73 -3.82 -9.95
N LEU A 143 -9.02 -3.86 -9.61
CA LEU A 143 -10.10 -3.96 -10.59
C LEU A 143 -10.15 -2.78 -11.56
N THR A 144 -9.91 -1.56 -11.08
CA THR A 144 -10.05 -0.36 -11.91
C THR A 144 -8.82 -0.08 -12.76
N LEU A 145 -7.62 -0.27 -12.21
CA LEU A 145 -6.35 0.18 -12.81
C LEU A 145 -5.52 -0.94 -13.44
N SER A 146 -5.66 -2.21 -13.01
CA SER A 146 -4.89 -3.32 -13.58
C SER A 146 -5.64 -4.00 -14.73
N PRO A 147 -5.19 -3.87 -15.99
CA PRO A 147 -5.80 -4.56 -17.12
C PRO A 147 -5.68 -6.09 -16.98
N GLN A 148 -4.53 -6.57 -16.48
CA GLN A 148 -4.28 -7.99 -16.23
C GLN A 148 -5.23 -8.56 -15.17
N PHE A 149 -5.46 -7.82 -14.06
CA PHE A 149 -6.38 -8.27 -13.02
C PHE A 149 -7.82 -8.32 -13.52
N ARG A 150 -8.25 -7.33 -14.33
CA ARG A 150 -9.58 -7.36 -14.97
C ARG A 150 -9.74 -8.57 -15.88
N LEU A 151 -8.72 -8.90 -16.66
CA LEU A 151 -8.72 -10.08 -17.52
C LEU A 151 -8.85 -11.35 -16.70
N ALA A 152 -8.04 -11.50 -15.64
CA ALA A 152 -8.08 -12.65 -14.73
C ALA A 152 -9.45 -12.80 -14.04
N VAL A 153 -10.07 -11.71 -13.57
CA VAL A 153 -11.42 -11.74 -12.99
C VAL A 153 -12.46 -12.14 -14.04
N ARG A 154 -12.37 -11.62 -15.26
CA ARG A 154 -13.27 -11.98 -16.36
C ARG A 154 -13.14 -13.47 -16.71
N ILE A 155 -11.90 -13.97 -16.77
CA ILE A 155 -11.56 -15.37 -16.95
C ILE A 155 -12.14 -16.24 -15.82
N LEU A 156 -12.01 -15.81 -14.57
CA LEU A 156 -12.54 -16.53 -13.41
C LEU A 156 -14.06 -16.57 -13.47
N CYS A 157 -14.72 -15.46 -13.75
CA CYS A 157 -16.17 -15.41 -13.96
C CYS A 157 -16.61 -16.29 -15.12
N LEU A 158 -15.88 -16.29 -16.25
CA LEU A 158 -16.17 -17.17 -17.37
C LEU A 158 -15.99 -18.63 -16.98
N THR A 159 -14.95 -18.99 -16.24
CA THR A 159 -14.70 -20.37 -15.78
C THR A 159 -15.78 -20.87 -14.82
N PHE A 160 -16.27 -20.00 -13.94
CA PHE A 160 -17.37 -20.31 -13.01
C PHE A 160 -18.75 -20.36 -13.70
N CYS A 161 -19.01 -19.48 -14.67
CA CYS A 161 -20.32 -19.40 -15.35
C CYS A 161 -20.42 -20.32 -16.58
N CYS A 162 -19.30 -20.63 -17.25
CA CYS A 162 -19.22 -21.39 -18.48
C CYS A 162 -17.94 -22.25 -18.48
N ARG A 163 -18.07 -23.58 -18.37
CA ARG A 163 -16.95 -24.54 -18.45
C ARG A 163 -16.32 -24.57 -19.86
N SER A 164 -15.66 -23.49 -20.27
CA SER A 164 -15.09 -23.28 -21.62
C SER A 164 -13.57 -23.34 -21.57
N ASN A 165 -13.04 -24.56 -21.63
CA ASN A 165 -11.59 -24.83 -21.53
C ASN A 165 -10.79 -24.31 -22.74
N ALA A 166 -11.41 -24.09 -23.90
CA ALA A 166 -10.70 -23.77 -25.15
C ALA A 166 -10.30 -22.28 -25.29
N ARG A 167 -11.09 -21.35 -24.71
CA ARG A 167 -10.82 -19.91 -24.83
C ARG A 167 -9.75 -19.43 -23.85
N LEU A 168 -9.64 -20.11 -22.71
CA LEU A 168 -8.68 -19.84 -21.63
C LEU A 168 -7.23 -20.06 -22.08
N GLN A 169 -6.96 -21.13 -22.83
CA GLN A 169 -5.59 -21.45 -23.29
C GLN A 169 -5.07 -20.43 -24.32
N ALA A 170 -5.94 -19.92 -25.20
CA ALA A 170 -5.53 -18.94 -26.22
C ALA A 170 -5.17 -17.57 -25.62
N GLU A 171 -5.85 -17.15 -24.55
CA GLU A 171 -5.59 -15.87 -23.87
C GLU A 171 -4.34 -15.92 -22.97
N LEU A 172 -4.02 -17.11 -22.41
CA LEU A 172 -2.79 -17.34 -21.64
C LEU A 172 -1.54 -17.40 -22.53
N ILE A 173 -1.64 -17.98 -23.72
CA ILE A 173 -0.55 -18.03 -24.71
C ILE A 173 -0.20 -16.63 -25.23
N GLY A 174 -1.17 -15.71 -25.30
CA GLY A 174 -0.92 -14.31 -25.66
C GLY A 174 -0.27 -13.46 -24.57
N LEU A 175 -0.17 -13.96 -23.33
CA LEU A 175 0.51 -13.29 -22.22
C LEU A 175 1.99 -13.71 -22.09
N ASP A 176 2.35 -14.89 -22.59
CA ASP A 176 3.74 -15.41 -22.60
C ASP A 176 4.59 -14.84 -23.75
N SER A 177 3.99 -14.11 -24.69
CA SER A 177 4.68 -13.59 -25.88
C SER A 177 5.25 -12.18 -25.74
N ASP A 178 5.07 -11.53 -24.58
CA ASP A 178 5.53 -10.16 -24.30
C ASP A 178 6.70 -10.15 -23.28
N ASP A 179 7.71 -11.01 -23.50
CA ASP A 179 9.06 -10.92 -22.89
C ASP A 179 10.05 -10.19 -23.81
#